data_AF-A0A482Z7I8-F1
#
_entry.id   AF-A0A482Z7I8-F1
#
_cell.length_a   1.000
_cell.length_b   1.000
_cell.length_c   1.000
_cell.angle_alpha   90.00
_cell.angle_beta   90.00
_cell.angle_gamma   90.00
#
_symmetry.space_group_name_H-M   'P 1'
#
loop_
_entity.id
_entity.type
_entity.pdbx_description
1 polymer ?
#
loop_
_entity_poly.entity_id
_entity_poly.type
_entity_poly.pdbx_seq_one_letter_code
_entity_poly.pdbx_strand_id
1 'polypeptide(L)'
;MDFDLDLAKSKTNENPVFYIQYAHARICSVLAKESSTEQADLSLLNNDYEQILIKQLNRYTDVVKSSAINYEPHVLAYYLRDLAGDFHSYYNNCDFLIEDKILQASRLTLIIATKQILANGLGLLGVSAPDKM
;
A
#
# COMPACT_ATOMS: atom_id res chain seq x y z
N MET A 1 24.46 12.73 -9.24
CA MET A 1 23.70 12.21 -8.10
C MET A 1 24.70 11.87 -7.03
N ASP A 2 24.62 12.53 -5.87
CA ASP A 2 25.37 12.12 -4.68
C ASP A 2 24.57 11.03 -3.98
N PHE A 3 25.17 9.86 -3.80
CA PHE A 3 24.52 8.71 -3.18
C PHE A 3 24.74 8.75 -1.67
N ASP A 4 23.65 8.91 -0.91
CA ASP A 4 23.68 8.90 0.55
C ASP A 4 23.57 7.46 1.08
N LEU A 5 24.70 6.93 1.51
CA LEU A 5 24.85 5.56 2.00
C LEU A 5 24.20 5.37 3.38
N ASP A 6 24.12 6.43 4.18
CA ASP A 6 23.52 6.42 5.50
C ASP A 6 21.99 6.39 5.37
N LEU A 7 21.43 7.21 4.47
CA LEU A 7 20.00 7.17 4.14
C LEU A 7 19.58 5.81 3.57
N ALA A 8 20.41 5.21 2.70
CA ALA A 8 20.12 3.90 2.11
C ALA A 8 20.03 2.77 3.15
N LYS A 9 20.71 2.90 4.30
CA LYS A 9 20.70 1.93 5.40
C LYS A 9 19.70 2.27 6.51
N SER A 10 19.16 3.48 6.51
CA SER A 10 18.33 3.95 7.62
C SER A 10 16.99 3.20 7.64
N LYS A 11 16.44 3.03 8.86
CA LYS A 11 15.11 2.49 9.11
C LYS A 11 14.15 3.60 9.51
N THR A 12 14.16 4.68 8.73
CA THR A 12 13.33 5.87 8.95
C THR A 12 12.41 6.09 7.77
N ASN A 13 11.39 6.91 7.96
CA ASN A 13 10.45 7.28 6.88
C ASN A 13 11.12 8.05 5.73
N GLU A 14 12.34 8.56 5.94
CA GLU A 14 13.13 9.23 4.90
C GLU A 14 13.70 8.23 3.90
N ASN A 15 13.89 6.97 4.29
CA ASN A 15 14.28 5.91 3.36
C ASN A 15 13.03 5.42 2.59
N PRO A 16 12.97 5.64 1.26
CA PRO A 16 11.78 5.32 0.47
C PRO A 16 11.49 3.82 0.46
N VAL A 17 12.52 2.97 0.49
CA VAL A 17 12.33 1.51 0.53
C VAL A 17 11.73 1.10 1.88
N PHE A 18 12.31 1.57 2.97
CA PHE A 18 11.80 1.30 4.31
C PHE A 18 10.34 1.75 4.48
N TYR A 19 10.01 2.94 3.98
CA TYR A 19 8.67 3.51 4.04
C TYR A 19 7.62 2.62 3.34
N ILE A 20 7.93 2.14 2.13
CA ILE A 20 7.02 1.26 1.36
C ILE A 20 6.90 -0.11 2.05
N GLN A 21 8.02 -0.69 2.49
CA GLN A 21 8.02 -1.97 3.19
C GLN A 21 7.22 -1.90 4.50
N TYR A 22 7.30 -0.79 5.22
CA TYR A 22 6.58 -0.59 6.47
C TYR A 22 5.06 -0.52 6.25
N ALA A 23 4.61 0.12 5.17
CA ALA A 23 3.20 0.06 4.77
C ALA A 23 2.74 -1.40 4.56
N HIS A 24 3.50 -2.20 3.80
CA HIS A 24 3.19 -3.62 3.58
C HIS A 24 3.12 -4.42 4.90
N ALA A 25 4.15 -4.31 5.74
CA ALA A 25 4.22 -5.03 7.02
C ALA A 25 3.11 -4.61 8.00
N ARG A 26 2.72 -3.32 7.99
CA ARG A 26 1.60 -2.82 8.78
C ARG A 26 0.28 -3.42 8.32
N ILE A 27 0.03 -3.52 7.02
CA ILE A 27 -1.17 -4.19 6.50
C ILE A 27 -1.18 -5.66 6.92
N CYS A 28 -0.06 -6.37 6.81
CA CYS A 28 0.05 -7.75 7.29
C CYS A 28 -0.29 -7.87 8.78
N SER A 29 0.14 -6.90 9.59
CA SER A 29 -0.16 -6.86 11.03
C SER A 29 -1.65 -6.63 11.32
N VAL A 30 -2.35 -5.83 10.51
CA VAL A 30 -3.80 -5.64 10.63
C VAL A 30 -4.52 -6.93 10.26
N LEU A 31 -4.20 -7.52 9.11
CA LEU A 31 -4.83 -8.74 8.60
C LEU A 31 -4.55 -9.98 9.47
N ALA A 32 -3.47 -9.97 10.25
CA ALA A 32 -3.18 -11.02 11.23
C ALA A 32 -4.07 -10.94 12.48
N LYS A 33 -4.61 -9.75 12.79
CA LYS A 33 -5.47 -9.51 13.95
C LYS A 33 -6.94 -9.54 13.57
N GLU A 34 -7.25 -9.06 12.38
CA GLU A 34 -8.61 -8.84 11.90
C GLU A 34 -8.90 -9.73 10.70
N SER A 35 -10.00 -10.46 10.79
CA SER A 35 -10.58 -11.19 9.66
C SER A 35 -12.10 -10.98 9.69
N SER A 36 -12.72 -10.89 8.52
CA SER A 36 -14.17 -10.89 8.40
C SER A 36 -14.60 -12.07 7.56
N THR A 37 -15.67 -12.74 7.99
CA THR A 37 -16.37 -13.76 7.22
C THR A 37 -17.50 -13.17 6.37
N GLU A 38 -17.83 -11.89 6.59
CA GLU A 38 -18.86 -11.21 5.83
C GLU A 38 -18.43 -10.93 4.40
N GLN A 39 -19.41 -10.91 3.50
CA GLN A 39 -19.18 -10.49 2.12
C GLN A 39 -19.00 -8.97 2.09
N ALA A 40 -17.86 -8.51 1.57
CA ALA A 40 -17.60 -7.10 1.37
C ALA A 40 -18.60 -6.46 0.40
N ASP A 41 -19.15 -5.31 0.80
CA ASP A 41 -19.88 -4.39 -0.08
C ASP A 41 -19.01 -3.15 -0.34
N LEU A 42 -18.38 -3.12 -1.51
CA LEU A 42 -17.47 -2.04 -1.88
C LEU A 42 -18.18 -0.70 -2.09
N SER A 43 -19.51 -0.69 -2.24
CA SER A 43 -20.30 0.55 -2.32
C SER A 43 -20.37 1.33 -1.00
N LEU A 44 -19.91 0.72 0.10
CA LEU A 44 -19.80 1.37 1.40
C LEU A 44 -18.49 2.16 1.57
N LEU A 45 -17.52 1.99 0.67
CA LEU A 45 -16.22 2.67 0.72
C LEU A 45 -16.34 4.11 0.19
N ASN A 46 -16.92 4.99 1.01
CA ASN A 46 -17.36 6.33 0.59
C ASN A 46 -16.52 7.47 1.18
N ASN A 47 -15.56 7.18 2.07
CA ASN A 47 -14.69 8.19 2.65
C ASN A 47 -13.67 8.70 1.61
N ASP A 48 -13.32 9.98 1.65
CA ASP A 48 -12.28 10.60 0.83
C ASP A 48 -10.96 9.81 0.82
N TYR A 49 -10.51 9.31 1.98
CA TYR A 49 -9.29 8.50 2.07
C TYR A 49 -9.42 7.15 1.36
N GLU A 50 -10.60 6.52 1.43
CA GLU A 50 -10.90 5.27 0.72
C GLU A 50 -10.90 5.53 -0.79
N GLN A 51 -11.53 6.62 -1.22
CA GLN A 51 -11.60 7.03 -2.62
C GLN A 51 -10.23 7.37 -3.22
N ILE A 52 -9.36 8.03 -2.47
CA ILE A 52 -7.97 8.29 -2.88
C ILE A 52 -7.24 6.96 -3.10
N LEU A 53 -7.32 6.05 -2.13
CA LEU A 53 -6.63 4.77 -2.20
C LEU A 53 -7.15 3.93 -3.38
N ILE A 54 -8.47 3.84 -3.58
CA ILE A 54 -9.09 3.15 -4.73
C ILE A 54 -8.56 3.70 -6.06
N LYS A 55 -8.52 5.03 -6.20
CA LYS A 55 -7.97 5.67 -7.41
C LYS A 55 -6.51 5.31 -7.64
N GLN A 56 -5.69 5.28 -6.58
CA GLN A 56 -4.30 4.86 -6.71
C GLN A 56 -4.14 3.41 -7.12
N LEU A 57 -4.92 2.49 -6.55
CA LEU A 57 -4.88 1.08 -6.92
C LEU A 57 -5.22 0.89 -8.40
N ASN A 58 -6.20 1.64 -8.92
CA ASN A 58 -6.60 1.59 -10.33
C ASN A 58 -5.48 2.06 -11.29
N ARG A 59 -4.57 2.93 -10.84
CA ARG A 59 -3.44 3.42 -11.67
C ARG A 59 -2.31 2.42 -11.86
N TYR A 60 -2.27 1.34 -11.06
CA TYR A 60 -1.11 0.44 -11.00
C TYR A 60 -0.74 -0.17 -12.35
N THR A 61 -1.73 -0.69 -13.09
CA THR A 61 -1.52 -1.37 -14.37
C THR A 61 -0.92 -0.43 -15.42
N ASP A 62 -1.42 0.80 -15.50
CA ASP A 62 -0.91 1.82 -16.41
C ASP A 62 0.51 2.24 -16.04
N VAL A 63 0.80 2.40 -14.74
CA VAL A 63 2.16 2.71 -14.25
C VAL A 63 3.14 1.60 -14.59
N VAL A 64 2.78 0.33 -14.37
CA VAL A 64 3.64 -0.81 -14.71
C VAL A 64 3.89 -0.85 -16.21
N LYS A 65 2.83 -0.66 -17.01
CA LYS A 65 2.93 -0.67 -18.48
C LYS A 65 3.81 0.46 -18.99
N SER A 66 3.63 1.69 -18.53
CA SER A 66 4.43 2.84 -18.97
C SER A 66 5.89 2.70 -18.54
N SER A 67 6.14 2.29 -17.29
CA SER A 67 7.48 2.01 -16.77
C SER A 67 8.22 0.99 -17.63
N ALA A 68 7.51 -0.07 -18.06
CA ALA A 68 8.08 -1.13 -18.90
C ALA A 68 8.35 -0.66 -20.34
N ILE A 69 7.42 0.07 -20.97
CA ILE A 69 7.58 0.56 -22.35
C ILE A 69 8.71 1.58 -22.46
N ASN A 70 8.83 2.47 -21.47
CA ASN A 70 9.79 3.56 -21.48
C ASN A 70 11.14 3.19 -20.85
N TYR A 71 11.25 2.02 -20.23
CA TYR A 71 12.42 1.62 -19.41
C TYR A 71 12.69 2.58 -18.24
N GLU A 72 11.62 3.00 -17.56
CA GLU A 72 11.64 3.99 -16.47
C GLU A 72 11.20 3.36 -15.13
N PRO A 73 12.00 2.47 -14.52
CA PRO A 73 11.62 1.77 -13.28
C PRO A 73 11.41 2.71 -12.08
N HIS A 74 12.00 3.91 -12.11
CA HIS A 74 11.82 4.92 -11.07
C HIS A 74 10.37 5.41 -10.97
N VAL A 75 9.60 5.37 -12.06
CA VAL A 75 8.17 5.75 -12.07
C VAL A 75 7.37 4.81 -11.17
N LEU A 76 7.64 3.50 -11.25
CA LEU A 76 7.06 2.51 -10.34
C LEU A 76 7.48 2.77 -8.89
N ALA A 77 8.75 3.07 -8.63
CA ALA A 77 9.23 3.37 -7.28
C ALA A 77 8.52 4.59 -6.66
N TYR A 78 8.33 5.66 -7.42
CA TYR A 78 7.57 6.83 -6.97
C TYR A 78 6.10 6.51 -6.72
N TYR A 79 5.46 5.78 -7.63
CA TYR A 79 4.09 5.32 -7.45
C TYR A 79 3.91 4.51 -6.15
N LEU A 80 4.81 3.57 -5.86
CA LEU A 80 4.73 2.76 -4.64
C LEU A 80 4.91 3.60 -3.36
N ARG A 81 5.80 4.60 -3.40
CA ARG A 81 5.99 5.53 -2.29
C ARG A 81 4.71 6.35 -2.04
N ASP A 82 4.09 6.85 -3.11
CA ASP A 82 2.87 7.63 -3.00
C ASP A 82 1.71 6.75 -2.51
N LEU A 83 1.57 5.51 -3.02
CA LEU A 83 0.59 4.54 -2.54
C LEU A 83 0.77 4.20 -1.06
N ALA A 84 2.02 4.03 -0.58
CA ALA A 84 2.31 3.82 0.83
C ALA A 84 1.88 5.03 1.68
N GLY A 85 2.12 6.26 1.18
CA GLY A 85 1.67 7.49 1.83
C GLY A 85 0.14 7.60 1.93
N ASP A 86 -0.56 7.29 0.85
CA ASP A 86 -2.03 7.28 0.82
C ASP A 86 -2.60 6.21 1.75
N PHE A 87 -1.98 5.03 1.81
CA PHE A 87 -2.32 4.01 2.80
C PHE A 87 -2.09 4.48 4.24
N HIS A 88 -0.96 5.14 4.54
CA HIS A 88 -0.70 5.65 5.88
C HIS A 88 -1.73 6.71 6.30
N SER A 89 -2.11 7.60 5.37
CA SER A 89 -3.18 8.57 5.59
C SER A 89 -4.51 7.88 5.87
N TYR A 90 -4.88 6.87 5.06
CA TYR A 90 -6.09 6.08 5.28
C TYR A 90 -6.08 5.36 6.64
N TYR A 91 -4.99 4.66 6.96
CA TYR A 91 -4.85 3.92 8.22
C TYR A 91 -4.99 4.80 9.46
N ASN A 92 -4.48 6.04 9.41
CA ASN A 92 -4.54 6.97 10.54
C ASN A 92 -5.92 7.63 10.71
N ASN A 93 -6.77 7.61 9.68
CA ASN A 93 -8.05 8.34 9.67
C ASN A 93 -9.29 7.42 9.58
N CYS A 94 -9.11 6.10 9.50
CA CYS A 94 -10.21 5.15 9.36
C CYS A 94 -10.03 3.97 10.32
N ASP A 95 -11.03 3.73 11.16
CA ASP A 95 -11.05 2.58 12.06
C ASP A 95 -11.38 1.30 11.30
N PHE A 96 -10.59 0.25 11.51
CA PHE A 96 -10.86 -1.08 10.94
C PHE A 96 -11.75 -1.92 11.84
N LEU A 97 -11.71 -1.70 13.15
CA LEU A 97 -12.55 -2.41 14.11
C LEU A 97 -13.79 -1.59 14.40
N ILE A 98 -14.88 -1.93 13.71
CA ILE A 98 -16.16 -1.23 13.83
C ILE A 98 -17.31 -2.23 14.04
N GLU A 99 -18.45 -1.73 14.49
CA GLU A 99 -19.65 -2.55 14.70
C GLU A 99 -20.22 -3.07 13.38
N ASP A 100 -20.19 -2.24 12.33
CA ASP A 100 -20.63 -2.63 10.98
C ASP A 100 -19.64 -3.62 10.34
N LYS A 101 -20.00 -4.90 10.38
CA LYS A 101 -19.16 -6.01 9.88
C LYS A 101 -19.04 -6.05 8.36
N ILE A 102 -20.01 -5.52 7.63
CA ILE A 102 -19.96 -5.43 6.17
C ILE A 102 -18.97 -4.34 5.78
N LEU A 103 -19.07 -3.15 6.38
CA LEU A 103 -18.10 -2.07 6.15
C LEU A 103 -16.68 -2.49 6.60
N GLN A 104 -16.55 -3.18 7.74
CA GLN A 104 -15.27 -3.75 8.16
C GLN A 104 -14.72 -4.69 7.08
N ALA A 105 -15.52 -5.61 6.53
CA ALA A 105 -15.09 -6.50 5.44
C ALA A 105 -14.66 -5.73 4.19
N SER A 106 -15.37 -4.66 3.82
CA SER A 106 -15.01 -3.80 2.69
C SER A 106 -13.68 -3.09 2.90
N ARG A 107 -13.43 -2.54 4.09
CA ARG A 107 -12.15 -1.91 4.45
C ARG A 107 -11.00 -2.90 4.44
N LEU A 108 -11.21 -4.10 4.98
CA LEU A 108 -10.23 -5.18 4.92
C LEU A 108 -9.92 -5.58 3.48
N THR A 109 -10.93 -5.66 2.61
CA THR A 109 -10.75 -5.94 1.18
C THR A 109 -9.90 -4.88 0.48
N LEU A 110 -10.12 -3.60 0.79
CA LEU A 110 -9.32 -2.50 0.25
C LEU A 110 -7.83 -2.64 0.63
N ILE A 111 -7.52 -2.90 1.90
CA ILE A 111 -6.11 -3.06 2.31
C ILE A 111 -5.48 -4.35 1.80
N ILE A 112 -6.26 -5.42 1.58
CA ILE A 112 -5.77 -6.63 0.91
C ILE A 112 -5.30 -6.31 -0.51
N ALA A 113 -6.07 -5.53 -1.27
CA ALA A 113 -5.67 -5.07 -2.60
C ALA A 113 -4.41 -4.20 -2.55
N THR A 114 -4.33 -3.28 -1.59
CA THR A 114 -3.13 -2.45 -1.36
C THR A 114 -1.90 -3.30 -1.04
N LYS A 115 -2.02 -4.28 -0.14
CA LYS A 115 -0.94 -5.22 0.19
C LYS A 115 -0.44 -5.93 -1.07
N GLN A 116 -1.35 -6.45 -1.89
CA GLN A 116 -0.99 -7.17 -3.11
C GLN A 116 -0.22 -6.28 -4.09
N ILE A 117 -0.65 -5.04 -4.30
CA ILE A 117 0.03 -4.10 -5.21
C ILE A 117 1.41 -3.71 -4.67
N LEU A 118 1.53 -3.45 -3.36
CA LEU A 118 2.83 -3.17 -2.73
C LEU A 118 3.81 -4.36 -2.92
N ALA A 119 3.34 -5.59 -2.65
CA ALA A 119 4.15 -6.79 -2.82
C ALA A 119 4.59 -7.00 -4.28
N ASN A 120 3.64 -6.86 -5.22
CA ASN A 120 3.94 -7.00 -6.66
C ASN A 120 4.94 -5.94 -7.13
N GLY A 121 4.72 -4.67 -6.77
CA GLY A 121 5.59 -3.57 -7.16
C GLY A 121 7.00 -3.69 -6.58
N LEU A 122 7.13 -4.02 -5.30
CA LEU A 122 8.43 -4.28 -4.67
C LEU A 122 9.14 -5.46 -5.36
N GLY A 123 8.41 -6.54 -5.66
CA GLY A 123 8.94 -7.68 -6.38
C GLY A 123 9.47 -7.33 -7.78
N LEU A 124 8.75 -6.50 -8.54
CA LEU A 124 9.22 -5.99 -9.85
C LEU A 124 10.49 -5.15 -9.75
N LEU A 125 10.69 -4.44 -8.62
CA LEU A 125 11.90 -3.66 -8.35
C LEU A 125 13.04 -4.50 -7.74
N GLY A 126 12.85 -5.80 -7.53
CA GLY A 126 13.84 -6.68 -6.90
C GLY A 126 14.01 -6.45 -5.40
N VAL A 127 13.00 -5.90 -4.74
CA VAL A 127 12.99 -5.59 -3.30
C VAL A 127 12.02 -6.51 -2.57
N SER A 128 12.38 -6.93 -1.36
CA SER A 128 11.51 -7.77 -0.53
C SER A 128 10.30 -6.99 0.02
N ALA A 129 9.17 -7.68 0.17
CA ALA A 129 7.99 -7.18 0.86
C ALA A 129 7.79 -7.96 2.18
N PRO A 130 8.44 -7.54 3.28
CA PRO A 130 8.39 -8.28 4.53
C PRO A 130 6.99 -8.25 5.16
N ASP A 131 6.55 -9.36 5.75
CA ASP A 131 5.30 -9.41 6.50
C ASP A 131 5.39 -8.73 7.88
N LYS A 132 6.61 -8.52 8.39
CA LYS A 132 6.90 -7.92 9.69
C LYS A 132 8.16 -7.06 9.59
N MET A 133 8.18 -5.90 10.26
CA MET A 133 9.31 -4.98 10.33
C MET A 133 9.54 -4.45 11.74
#